data_AF-A0A953JTM4-F1
#
_entry.id   AF-A0A953JTM4-F1
#
_cell.length_a   1.000
_cell.length_b   1.000
_cell.length_c   1.000
_cell.angle_alpha   90.00
_cell.angle_beta   90.00
_cell.angle_gamma   90.00
#
_symmetry.space_group_name_H-M   'P 1'
#
loop_
_entity.id
_entity.type
_entity.pdbx_description
1 polymer ?
#
loop_
_entity_poly.entity_id
_entity_poly.type
_entity_poly.pdbx_seq_one_letter_code
_entity_poly.pdbx_strand_id
1 'polypeptide(L)' 'MHMRSGSATADVALQGGRLSSLVVGDLELLVTSGEKPTRWGSFPMVPWCGRLRDARLTFDGRCYE' A
#
# COMPACT_ATOMS: atom_id res chain seq x y z
N MET A 1 -10.10 -5.16 7.87
CA MET A 1 -10.23 -6.62 7.72
C MET A 1 -9.10 -7.25 8.49
N HIS A 2 -9.42 -8.05 9.50
CA HIS A 2 -8.44 -8.74 10.33
C HIS A 2 -8.23 -10.16 9.81
N MET A 3 -6.98 -10.60 9.71
CA MET A 3 -6.58 -11.91 9.19
C MET A 3 -5.57 -12.55 10.14
N ARG A 4 -5.55 -13.88 10.20
CA ARG A 4 -4.63 -14.65 11.05
C ARG A 4 -4.20 -15.93 10.36
N SER A 5 -2.93 -16.30 10.51
CA SER A 5 -2.37 -17.58 10.08
C SER A 5 -1.16 -17.94 10.94
N GLY A 6 -1.23 -19.06 11.67
CA GLY A 6 -0.20 -19.43 12.65
C GLY A 6 0.05 -18.31 13.66
N SER A 7 1.31 -17.90 13.81
CA SER A 7 1.73 -16.78 14.66
C SER A 7 1.60 -15.39 14.01
N ALA A 8 1.10 -15.31 12.78
CA ALA A 8 0.97 -14.06 12.04
C ALA A 8 -0.46 -13.50 12.12
N THR A 9 -0.56 -12.17 12.28
CA THR A 9 -1.81 -11.41 12.14
C THR A 9 -1.60 -10.20 11.24
N ALA A 10 -2.64 -9.85 10.50
CA ALA A 10 -2.61 -8.73 9.57
C ALA A 10 -3.93 -7.96 9.62
N ASP A 11 -3.84 -6.64 9.58
CA ASP A 11 -5.00 -5.75 9.44
C ASP A 11 -4.92 -4.99 8.13
N VAL A 12 -5.96 -5.10 7.31
CA VAL A 12 -6.11 -4.38 6.05
C VAL A 12 -7.20 -3.32 6.19
N ALA A 13 -6.84 -2.07 6.00
CA ALA A 13 -7.78 -0.97 5.81
C ALA A 13 -8.44 -1.09 4.44
N LEU A 14 -9.76 -1.25 4.42
CA LEU A 14 -10.52 -1.51 3.19
C LEU A 14 -10.46 -0.31 2.22
N GLN A 15 -10.33 0.91 2.75
CA GLN A 15 -10.23 2.10 1.92
C GLN A 15 -8.79 2.20 1.38
N GLY A 16 -8.64 1.92 0.09
CA GLY A 16 -7.34 1.92 -0.60
C GLY A 16 -6.50 0.66 -0.37
N GLY A 17 -7.00 -0.35 0.35
CA GLY A 17 -6.34 -1.66 0.48
C GLY A 17 -4.99 -1.65 1.21
N ARG A 18 -4.81 -0.72 2.16
CA ARG A 18 -3.56 -0.60 2.93
C ARG A 18 -3.46 -1.71 3.98
N LEU A 19 -2.33 -2.40 4.03
CA LEU A 19 -1.91 -3.19 5.18
C LEU A 19 -1.46 -2.24 6.30
N SER A 20 -2.30 -2.08 7.32
CA SER A 20 -2.11 -1.14 8.42
C SER A 20 -1.30 -1.70 9.59
N SER A 21 -1.26 -3.02 9.74
CA SER A 21 -0.45 -3.73 10.74
C SER A 21 -0.10 -5.13 10.20
N LEU A 22 1.12 -5.59 10.52
CA LEU A 22 1.56 -6.95 10.30
C LEU A 22 2.38 -7.41 11.49
N VAL A 23 1.79 -8.26 12.32
CA VAL A 23 2.45 -8.80 13.51
C VAL A 23 2.83 -10.26 13.29
N VAL A 24 4.06 -10.63 13.63
CA VAL A 24 4.52 -12.03 13.67
C VAL A 24 5.07 -12.35 15.06
N GLY A 25 4.42 -13.28 15.75
CA GLY A 25 4.65 -13.47 17.19
C GLY A 25 4.20 -12.21 17.93
N ASP A 26 5.14 -11.54 18.60
CA ASP A 26 4.88 -10.29 19.35
C ASP A 26 5.49 -9.05 18.67
N LEU A 27 6.05 -9.20 17.47
CA LEU A 27 6.74 -8.12 16.75
C LEU A 27 5.84 -7.50 15.69
N GLU A 28 5.53 -6.22 15.84
CA GLU A 28 4.97 -5.39 14.77
C GLU A 28 6.06 -5.07 13.73
N LEU A 29 5.79 -5.41 12.47
CA LEU A 29 6.74 -5.26 11.36
C LEU A 29 6.58 -3.96 10.59
N LEU A 30 5.48 -3.23 10.78
CA LEU A 30 5.19 -1.98 10.06
C LEU A 30 5.19 -0.78 10.99
N VAL A 31 5.56 0.37 10.44
CA VAL A 31 5.24 1.66 11.06
C VAL A 31 3.71 1.84 10.98
N THR A 32 3.01 1.85 12.11
CA THR A 32 1.53 1.85 12.13
C THR A 32 0.91 3.25 12.12
N SER A 33 1.72 4.30 12.23
CA SER A 33 1.27 5.70 12.17
C SER A 33 2.37 6.62 11.63
N GLY A 34 1.98 7.74 11.04
CA GLY A 34 2.90 8.74 10.54
C GLY A 34 2.17 9.97 10.01
N GLU A 35 2.86 11.11 9.97
CA GLU A 35 2.26 12.41 9.61
C GLU A 35 1.67 12.46 8.20
N LYS A 36 2.18 11.62 7.28
CA LYS A 36 1.71 11.55 5.89
C LYS A 36 1.24 10.13 5.57
N PRO A 37 0.21 9.95 4.71
CA PRO A 37 -0.23 8.63 4.27
C PRO A 37 0.86 7.76 3.63
N THR A 38 1.94 8.37 3.12
CA THR A 38 3.07 7.65 2.52
C THR A 38 4.15 7.22 3.54
N ARG A 39 3.97 7.50 4.82
CA ARG A 39 4.96 7.29 5.89
C ARG A 39 4.60 6.19 6.89
N TRP A 40 3.55 5.43 6.64
CA TRP A 40 3.11 4.33 7.52
C TRP A 40 2.42 3.23 6.72
N GLY A 41 2.35 2.03 7.29
CA GLY A 41 1.77 0.84 6.68
C GLY A 41 2.43 0.45 5.35
N SER A 42 1.76 -0.44 4.62
CA SER A 42 2.07 -0.77 3.24
C SER A 42 0.81 -0.61 2.40
N PHE A 43 0.89 0.07 1.27
CA PHE A 43 -0.28 0.42 0.47
C PHE A 43 -0.02 0.25 -1.02
N PRO A 44 -1.05 -0.11 -1.80
CA PRO A 44 -0.94 -0.19 -3.26
C PRO A 44 -0.60 1.19 -3.86
N MET A 45 0.37 1.23 -4.77
CA MET A 45 0.68 2.38 -5.62
C MET A 45 0.23 2.07 -7.05
N VAL A 46 -1.05 2.30 -7.33
CA VAL A 46 -1.71 1.89 -8.57
C VAL A 46 -2.39 3.08 -9.26
N PRO A 47 -2.56 3.04 -10.60
CA PRO A 47 -2.09 1.99 -11.51
C PRO A 47 -0.59 2.08 -11.85
N TRP A 48 0.08 3.16 -11.46
CA TRP A 48 1.49 3.39 -11.76
C TRP A 48 2.26 3.71 -10.49
N CYS A 49 3.31 2.95 -10.21
CA CYS A 49 4.21 3.25 -9.10
C CYS A 49 5.40 4.10 -9.58
N GLY A 50 5.87 5.01 -8.73
CA GLY A 50 7.02 5.85 -9.05
C GLY A 50 6.69 7.03 -9.96
N ARG A 51 7.63 7.40 -10.84
CA ARG A 51 7.53 8.60 -11.68
C ARG A 51 7.17 8.22 -13.11
N LEU A 52 6.21 8.94 -13.68
CA LEU A 52 5.90 8.90 -15.11
C LEU A 52 6.56 10.12 -15.76
N ARG A 53 7.31 9.91 -16.84
CA ARG A 53 7.94 11.00 -17.60
C ARG A 53 6.85 11.93 -18.12
N ASP A 54 6.99 13.23 -17.83
CA ASP A 54 6.08 14.29 -18.27
C ASP A 54 4.60 14.06 -17.89
N ALA A 55 4.31 13.13 -16.98
CA ALA A 55 2.96 12.63 -16.69
C ALA A 55 2.21 12.07 -17.93
N ARG A 56 2.93 11.64 -18.98
CA ARG A 56 2.32 11.17 -20.24
C ARG A 56 2.35 9.65 -20.38
N LEU A 57 1.22 9.07 -20.77
CA LEU A 57 1.07 7.66 -21.09
C LEU A 57 0.47 7.51 -22.49
N THR A 58 1.12 6.77 -23.39
CA THR A 58 0.52 6.38 -24.67
C THR A 58 0.02 4.95 -24.60
N PHE A 59 -1.28 4.75 -24.85
CA PHE A 59 -1.94 3.45 -24.85
C PHE A 59 -2.92 3.37 -26.01
N ASP A 60 -2.87 2.29 -26.78
CA ASP A 60 -3.71 2.04 -27.96
C ASP A 60 -3.74 3.23 -28.95
N GLY A 61 -2.55 3.74 -29.27
CA GLY A 61 -2.38 4.89 -30.18
C GLY A 61 -2.83 6.24 -29.61
N ARG A 62 -3.36 6.29 -28.37
CA ARG A 62 -3.84 7.51 -27.72
C ARG A 62 -2.89 7.96 -26.60
N CYS A 63 -2.60 9.26 -26.56
CA CYS A 63 -1.85 9.88 -25.46
C CYS A 63 -2.82 10.34 -24.35
N TYR A 64 -2.45 10.07 -23.10
CA TYR A 64 -3.10 10.49 -21.87
C TYR A 64 -2.09 11.32 -21.06
N GLU A 65 -2.55 12.41 -20.46
CA GLU A 65 -1.75 13.36 -19.66
C GLU A 65 -2.53 13.73 -18.40
#